data_AF-A0A737TVB6-F1
#
_entry.id   AF-A0A737TVB6-F1
#
_cell.length_a   1.000
_cell.length_b   1.000
_cell.length_c   1.000
_cell.angle_alpha   90.00
_cell.angle_beta   90.00
_cell.angle_gamma   90.00
#
_symmetry.space_group_name_H-M   'P 1'
#
loop_
_entity.id
_entity.type
_entity.pdbx_description
1 polymer ?
#
loop_
_entity_poly.entity_id
_entity_poly.type
_entity_poly.pdbx_seq_one_letter_code
_entity_poly.pdbx_strand_id
1 'polypeptide(L)'
;MNTLYPLKTLNQLRPLLIGFRKVSGLTQKDIAERPGVTQQTYARLEANPGSASIERLFNVFTVLGVEIELSSPLASSTINSDKLTDKYRDSPARREKW
;
A
#
# COMPACT_ATOMS: atom_id res chain seq x y z
N MET A 1 2.65 5.91 18.39
CA MET A 1 2.08 4.56 18.22
C MET A 1 1.72 4.41 16.76
N ASN A 2 2.25 3.41 16.05
CA ASN A 2 1.83 3.13 14.68
C ASN A 2 0.46 2.46 14.72
N THR A 3 -0.56 3.06 14.11
CA THR A 3 -1.93 2.50 14.13
C THR A 3 -2.16 1.81 12.79
N LEU A 4 -2.38 0.49 12.83
CA LEU A 4 -2.63 -0.31 11.63
C LEU A 4 -4.12 -0.35 11.32
N TYR A 5 -4.47 -0.05 10.07
CA TYR A 5 -5.86 -0.08 9.58
C TYR A 5 -6.03 -1.22 8.57
N PRO A 6 -6.55 -2.39 8.98
CA PRO A 6 -6.66 -3.53 8.10
C PRO A 6 -7.71 -3.28 7.01
N LEU A 7 -7.28 -3.37 5.76
CA LEU A 7 -8.12 -3.30 4.57
C LEU A 7 -8.51 -4.72 4.12
N LYS A 8 -9.80 -5.04 4.23
CA LYS A 8 -10.41 -6.30 3.76
C LYS A 8 -11.22 -6.12 2.48
N THR A 9 -11.71 -4.91 2.21
CA THR A 9 -12.56 -4.61 1.05
C THR A 9 -12.23 -3.21 0.49
N LEU A 10 -12.49 -3.00 -0.80
CA LEU A 10 -12.24 -1.70 -1.46
C LEU A 10 -13.08 -0.56 -0.86
N ASN A 11 -14.29 -0.86 -0.36
CA ASN A 11 -15.17 0.14 0.23
C ASN A 11 -14.60 0.78 1.50
N GLN A 12 -13.61 0.15 2.15
CA GLN A 12 -12.92 0.70 3.32
C GLN A 12 -11.89 1.78 2.96
N LEU A 13 -11.44 1.85 1.70
CA LEU A 13 -10.45 2.86 1.28
C LEU A 13 -10.98 4.29 1.41
N ARG A 14 -12.24 4.52 1.04
CA ARG A 14 -12.83 5.87 1.07
C ARG A 14 -12.86 6.50 2.47
N PRO A 15 -13.47 5.86 3.49
CA PRO A 15 -13.50 6.44 4.83
C PRO A 15 -12.08 6.61 5.41
N LEU A 16 -11.13 5.74 5.07
CA LEU A 16 -9.74 5.88 5.51
C LEU A 16 -9.03 7.08 4.86
N LEU A 17 -9.15 7.26 3.55
CA LEU A 17 -8.57 8.42 2.85
C LEU A 17 -9.12 9.74 3.40
N ILE A 18 -10.43 9.82 3.63
CA ILE A 18 -11.07 10.99 4.26
C ILE A 18 -10.52 11.21 5.68
N GLY A 19 -10.40 10.13 6.46
CA GLY A 19 -9.91 10.16 7.83
C GLY A 19 -8.48 10.69 7.91
N PHE A 20 -7.56 10.10 7.16
CA PHE A 20 -6.17 10.54 7.10
C PHE A 20 -6.04 11.99 6.65
N ARG A 21 -6.77 12.38 5.60
CA ARG A 21 -6.80 13.78 5.15
C ARG A 21 -7.20 14.74 6.27
N LYS A 22 -8.29 14.42 6.99
CA LYS A 22 -8.80 15.27 8.08
C LYS A 22 -7.84 15.34 9.26
N VAL A 23 -7.25 14.21 9.65
CA VAL A 23 -6.26 14.15 10.75
C VAL A 23 -5.00 14.94 10.39
N SER A 24 -4.59 14.94 9.12
CA SER A 24 -3.48 15.76 8.62
C SER A 24 -3.84 17.24 8.45
N GLY A 25 -5.06 17.67 8.78
CA GLY A 25 -5.51 19.06 8.66
C GLY A 25 -5.64 19.57 7.22
N LEU A 26 -5.65 18.67 6.22
CA LEU A 26 -5.63 19.05 4.81
C LEU A 26 -7.04 19.14 4.24
N THR A 27 -7.30 20.17 3.44
CA THR A 27 -8.47 20.26 2.57
C THR A 27 -8.21 19.49 1.26
N GLN A 28 -9.27 19.26 0.48
CA GLN A 28 -9.11 18.71 -0.88
C GLN A 28 -8.29 19.64 -1.79
N LYS A 29 -8.33 20.95 -1.52
CA LYS A 29 -7.56 21.95 -2.25
C LYS A 29 -6.07 21.85 -1.89
N ASP A 30 -5.74 21.68 -0.61
CA ASP A 30 -4.33 21.61 -0.16
C ASP A 30 -3.60 20.39 -0.74
N ILE A 31 -4.33 19.28 -0.96
CA ILE A 31 -3.77 18.10 -1.63
C ILE A 31 -3.54 18.36 -3.13
N ALA A 32 -4.38 19.19 -3.73
CA ALA A 32 -4.30 19.56 -5.13
C ALA A 32 -3.21 20.59 -5.45
N GLU A 33 -2.68 21.26 -4.44
CA GLU A 33 -1.55 22.18 -4.60
C GLU A 33 -0.22 21.41 -4.77
N ARG A 34 -0.24 20.09 -4.58
CA ARG A 34 0.93 19.24 -4.80
C ARG A 34 1.09 18.87 -6.29
N PRO A 35 2.32 18.84 -6.82
CA PRO A 35 2.57 18.56 -8.23
C PRO A 35 1.90 17.25 -8.69
N GLY A 36 1.17 17.29 -9.81
CA GLY A 36 0.59 16.10 -10.46
C GLY A 36 -0.82 15.70 -10.02
N VAL A 37 -1.44 16.41 -9.08
CA VAL A 37 -2.81 16.14 -8.62
C VAL A 37 -3.67 17.41 -8.71
N THR A 38 -4.67 17.44 -9.60
CA THR A 38 -5.66 18.53 -9.58
C THR A 38 -6.75 18.26 -8.53
N GLN A 39 -7.43 19.31 -8.05
CA GLN A 39 -8.48 19.20 -7.03
C GLN A 39 -9.63 18.32 -7.51
N GLN A 40 -10.03 18.48 -8.77
CA GLN A 40 -11.07 17.65 -9.37
C GLN A 40 -10.66 16.18 -9.44
N THR A 41 -9.39 15.91 -9.78
CA THR A 41 -8.89 14.53 -9.82
C THR A 41 -8.81 13.92 -8.44
N TYR A 42 -8.40 14.68 -7.43
CA TYR A 42 -8.40 14.22 -6.05
C TYR A 42 -9.82 13.96 -5.53
N ALA A 43 -10.76 14.87 -5.78
CA ALA A 43 -12.15 14.71 -5.38
C ALA A 43 -12.79 13.46 -6.00
N ARG A 44 -12.50 13.18 -7.28
CA ARG A 44 -12.94 11.94 -7.97
C ARG A 44 -12.32 10.69 -7.33
N LEU A 45 -11.04 10.74 -6.99
CA LEU A 45 -10.35 9.65 -6.31
C LEU A 45 -10.93 9.42 -4.90
N GLU A 46 -11.15 10.46 -4.10
CA GLU A 46 -11.72 10.35 -2.76
C GLU A 46 -13.18 9.85 -2.80
N ALA A 47 -13.93 10.19 -3.86
CA ALA A 47 -15.30 9.69 -4.07
C ALA A 47 -15.36 8.20 -4.44
N ASN A 48 -14.42 7.73 -5.27
CA ASN A 48 -14.33 6.33 -5.69
C ASN A 48 -12.87 5.83 -5.79
N PRO A 49 -12.23 5.52 -4.67
CA PRO A 49 -10.82 5.11 -4.66
C PRO A 49 -10.61 3.73 -5.30
N GLY A 50 -11.62 2.86 -5.32
CA GLY A 50 -11.53 1.53 -5.92
C GLY A 50 -11.38 1.53 -7.44
N SER A 51 -11.74 2.61 -8.13
CA SER A 51 -11.53 2.76 -9.58
C SER A 51 -10.21 3.43 -9.95
N ALA A 52 -9.46 3.96 -8.97
CA ALA A 52 -8.18 4.59 -9.22
C ALA A 52 -7.09 3.54 -9.47
N SER A 53 -6.09 3.87 -10.29
CA SER A 53 -4.91 3.01 -10.40
C SER A 53 -4.17 2.92 -9.06
N ILE A 54 -3.48 1.81 -8.83
CA ILE A 54 -2.65 1.63 -7.63
C ILE A 54 -1.60 2.72 -7.49
N GLU A 55 -0.97 3.13 -8.60
CA GLU A 55 -0.02 4.24 -8.66
C GLU A 55 -0.63 5.55 -8.17
N ARG A 56 -1.85 5.87 -8.61
CA ARG A 56 -2.58 7.08 -8.18
C ARG A 56 -2.87 7.04 -6.69
N LEU A 57 -3.25 5.88 -6.15
CA LEU A 57 -3.48 5.68 -4.72
C LEU A 57 -2.17 5.85 -3.93
N PHE A 58 -1.06 5.26 -4.37
CA PHE A 58 0.25 5.42 -3.74
C PHE A 58 0.68 6.88 -3.68
N ASN A 59 0.53 7.62 -4.78
CA ASN A 59 0.85 9.05 -4.79
C ASN A 59 0.03 9.83 -3.76
N VAL A 60 -1.25 9.49 -3.60
CA VAL A 60 -2.10 10.10 -2.57
C VAL A 60 -1.67 9.71 -1.16
N PHE A 61 -1.31 8.44 -0.92
CA PHE A 61 -0.82 8.01 0.40
C PHE A 61 0.48 8.70 0.78
N THR A 62 1.44 8.81 -0.15
CA THR A 62 2.67 9.60 0.04
C THR A 62 2.35 11.04 0.39
N VAL A 63 1.34 11.63 -0.27
CA VAL A 63 0.90 12.99 0.02
C VAL A 63 0.31 13.11 1.44
N LEU A 64 -0.48 12.13 1.84
CA LEU A 64 -1.10 12.10 3.17
C LEU A 64 -0.13 11.70 4.29
N GLY A 65 1.11 11.29 3.97
CA GLY A 65 2.08 10.76 4.93
C GLY A 65 1.67 9.39 5.47
N VAL A 66 0.97 8.60 4.65
CA VAL A 66 0.45 7.27 5.00
C VAL A 66 1.30 6.21 4.34
N GLU A 67 1.75 5.23 5.13
CA GLU A 67 2.45 4.05 4.64
C GLU A 67 1.46 2.90 4.41
N ILE A 68 1.77 2.01 3.45
CA ILE A 68 0.99 0.80 3.19
C ILE A 68 1.83 -0.40 3.62
N GLU A 69 1.26 -1.23 4.49
CA GLU A 69 1.82 -2.51 4.88
C GLU A 69 1.02 -3.65 4.24
N LEU A 70 1.72 -4.61 3.64
CA LEU A 70 1.13 -5.81 3.06
C LEU A 70 1.44 -7.01 3.96
N SER A 71 0.40 -7.59 4.54
CA SER A 71 0.52 -8.78 5.39
C SER A 71 0.01 -10.03 4.68
N SER A 72 0.77 -11.13 4.73
CA SER A 72 0.31 -12.45 4.30
C SER A 72 -0.08 -13.31 5.51
N PRO A 73 -1.32 -13.82 5.59
CA PRO A 73 -1.75 -14.69 6.69
C PRO A 73 -1.00 -16.04 6.72
N LEU A 74 -0.35 -16.42 5.61
CA LEU A 74 0.36 -17.70 5.48
C LEU A 74 1.85 -17.63 5.91
N ALA A 75 2.41 -16.42 6.03
CA ALA A 75 3.84 -16.24 6.34
C ALA A 75 4.19 -16.55 7.80
N SER A 76 3.20 -16.56 8.71
CA SER A 76 3.43 -16.84 10.14
C SER A 76 3.63 -18.32 10.47
N SER A 77 3.38 -19.24 9.52
CA SER A 77 3.41 -20.69 9.78
C SER A 77 4.50 -21.47 9.02
N THR A 78 5.34 -20.83 8.20
CA THR A 78 6.31 -21.58 7.35
C THR A 78 7.75 -21.11 7.41
N ILE A 79 8.10 -20.02 8.11
CA ILE A 79 9.52 -19.65 8.27
C ILE A 79 10.08 -20.28 9.56
N ASN A 80 10.15 -21.61 9.57
CA ASN A 80 11.22 -22.29 10.32
C ASN A 80 12.48 -22.14 9.47
N SER A 81 13.29 -21.12 9.80
CA SER A 81 14.55 -20.77 9.15
C SER A 81 15.60 -21.90 9.17
N ASP A 82 15.35 -23.01 9.85
CA ASP A 82 16.25 -24.18 9.91
C ASP A 82 16.18 -25.14 8.71
N LYS A 83 15.21 -24.99 7.77
CA LYS A 83 15.08 -25.93 6.63
C LYS A 83 15.33 -25.35 5.24
N LEU A 84 15.63 -24.06 5.10
CA LEU A 84 15.89 -23.46 3.79
C LEU A 84 17.28 -23.80 3.22
N THR A 85 18.23 -24.20 4.08
CA THR A 85 19.61 -24.50 3.68
C THR A 85 19.81 -25.90 3.09
N ASP A 86 18.82 -26.80 3.19
CA ASP A 86 18.99 -28.19 2.78
C ASP A 86 18.38 -28.48 1.40
N LYS A 87 17.21 -27.92 1.08
CA LYS A 87 16.51 -28.22 -0.20
C LYS A 87 17.11 -27.57 -1.45
N TYR A 88 17.93 -26.53 -1.30
CA TYR A 88 18.56 -25.81 -2.41
C TYR A 88 20.06 -26.14 -2.60
N ARG A 89 20.63 -26.99 -1.74
CA ARG A 89 22.04 -27.40 -1.86
C ARG A 89 22.32 -28.27 -3.08
N ASP A 90 21.34 -29.08 -3.50
CA ASP A 90 21.49 -30.06 -4.60
C ASP A 90 20.72 -29.70 -5.89
N SER A 91 20.18 -28.48 -6.01
CA SER A 91 19.45 -28.11 -7.22
C SER A 91 20.37 -27.98 -8.44
N PRO A 92 20.04 -28.63 -9.57
CA PRO A 92 20.83 -28.59 -10.80
C PRO A 92 20.99 -27.18 -11.39
N ALA A 93 20.15 -26.22 -11.00
CA ALA A 93 20.25 -24.80 -11.36
C ALA A 93 21.60 -24.14 -10.98
N ARG A 94 22.36 -24.70 -10.03
CA ARG A 94 23.70 -24.18 -9.67
C ARG A 94 24.81 -24.64 -10.63
N ARG A 95 24.56 -25.65 -11.47
CA ARG A 95 25.56 -26.23 -12.39
C ARG A 95 25.60 -25.55 -13.75
N GLU A 96 24.73 -24.58 -13.99
CA GLU A 96 24.79 -23.77 -15.20
C GLU A 96 25.95 -22.78 -15.07
N LYS A 97 27.02 -23.05 -15.83
CA LYS A 97 28.12 -22.12 -16.01
C LYS A 97 27.75 -21.20 -17.18
N TRP A 98 27.51 -19.93 -16.92
CA TRP A 98 27.73 -18.88 -17.92
C TRP A 98 29.21 -18.54 -17.95
#